data_AF-A0A0F0HMX1-F1
#
_entry.id   AF-A0A0F0HMX1-F1
#
_cell.length_a   1.000
_cell.length_b   1.000
_cell.length_c   1.000
_cell.angle_alpha   90.00
_cell.angle_beta   90.00
_cell.angle_gamma   90.00
#
_symmetry.space_group_name_H-M   'P 1'
#
loop_
_entity.id
_entity.type
_entity.pdbx_description
1 polymer ?
#
loop_
_entity_poly.entity_id
_entity_poly.type
_entity_poly.pdbx_seq_one_letter_code
_entity_poly.pdbx_strand_id
1 'polypeptide(L)'
;MKVELEAVPETTLWTLYHRAVEARRPDGLLHDPEAVELVGRIDYPFAERFGGERDLLAQLQALRVLSFDREVADFLVRCPRGTVVCLGDGLETEYWRVDNGRAQWLSVDLPDTIALRER
;
A
#
# COMPACT_ATOMS: atom_id res chain seq x y z
N MET A 1 4.66 -5.51 -15.41
CA MET A 1 3.37 -5.08 -15.98
C MET A 1 3.45 -3.60 -16.29
N LYS A 2 3.14 -3.21 -17.53
CA LYS A 2 3.00 -1.80 -17.90
C LYS A 2 1.71 -1.23 -17.33
N VAL A 3 1.78 -0.06 -16.69
CA VAL A 3 0.62 0.63 -16.13
C VAL A 3 0.20 1.77 -17.06
N GLU A 4 -1.07 1.82 -17.40
CA GLU A 4 -1.65 2.94 -18.17
C GLU A 4 -2.19 3.98 -17.19
N LEU A 5 -1.54 5.15 -17.14
CA LEU A 5 -1.89 6.23 -16.22
C LEU A 5 -3.14 7.03 -16.62
N GLU A 6 -3.71 6.77 -17.80
CA GLU A 6 -4.93 7.48 -18.25
C GLU A 6 -6.13 7.14 -17.36
N ALA A 7 -6.12 5.95 -16.77
CA ALA A 7 -7.24 5.40 -16.02
C ALA A 7 -6.96 5.27 -14.50
N VAL A 8 -5.69 5.20 -14.09
CA VAL A 8 -5.29 5.05 -12.69
C VAL A 8 -4.58 6.33 -12.20
N PRO A 9 -5.00 6.91 -11.05
CA PRO A 9 -4.33 8.08 -10.50
C PRO A 9 -2.85 7.82 -10.22
N GLU A 10 -1.97 8.71 -10.72
CA GLU A 10 -0.52 8.64 -10.49
C GLU A 10 -0.18 8.66 -8.97
N THR A 11 -1.02 9.29 -8.15
CA THR A 11 -0.93 9.27 -6.68
C THR A 11 -0.95 7.86 -6.07
N THR A 12 -1.66 6.91 -6.69
CA THR A 12 -1.66 5.51 -6.24
C THR A 12 -0.27 4.88 -6.36
N LEU A 13 0.43 5.15 -7.48
CA LEU A 13 1.81 4.70 -7.66
C LEU A 13 2.77 5.45 -6.73
N TRP A 14 2.53 6.73 -6.48
CA TRP A 14 3.33 7.53 -5.55
C TRP A 14 3.29 6.95 -4.13
N THR A 15 2.10 6.65 -3.61
CA THR A 15 1.97 6.08 -2.25
C THR A 15 2.60 4.69 -2.14
N LEU A 16 2.40 3.83 -3.15
CA LEU A 16 3.03 2.51 -3.22
C LEU A 16 4.57 2.62 -3.22
N TYR A 17 5.12 3.51 -4.04
CA TYR A 17 6.56 3.69 -4.14
C TYR A 17 7.19 4.13 -2.82
N HIS A 18 6.60 5.12 -2.14
CA HIS A 18 7.16 5.61 -0.87
C HIS A 18 7.09 4.58 0.26
N ARG A 19 6.06 3.72 0.30
CA ARG A 19 6.04 2.56 1.21
C ARG A 19 7.17 1.57 0.88
N ALA A 20 7.35 1.24 -0.39
CA ALA A 20 8.41 0.32 -0.83
C ALA A 20 9.82 0.87 -0.56
N VAL A 21 10.03 2.18 -0.74
CA VAL A 21 11.31 2.85 -0.41
C VAL A 21 11.63 2.69 1.07
N GLU A 22 10.67 3.01 1.96
CA GLU A 22 10.91 2.84 3.40
C GLU A 22 11.08 1.37 3.78
N ALA A 23 10.29 0.46 3.20
CA ALA A 23 10.35 -0.98 3.51
C ALA A 23 11.64 -1.68 3.03
N ARG A 24 12.35 -1.11 2.05
CA ARG A 24 13.67 -1.62 1.61
C ARG A 24 14.79 -1.25 2.57
N ARG A 25 14.58 -0.28 3.45
CA ARG A 25 15.63 0.19 4.34
C ARG A 25 15.90 -0.84 5.44
N PRO A 26 17.17 -1.19 5.71
CA PRO A 26 17.52 -2.05 6.84
C PRO A 26 17.09 -1.49 8.20
N ASP A 27 16.99 -0.16 8.31
CA ASP A 27 16.56 0.60 9.49
C ASP A 27 15.15 1.19 9.33
N GLY A 28 14.37 0.70 8.36
CA GLY A 28 13.06 1.24 8.00
C GLY A 28 12.00 1.05 9.07
N LEU A 29 11.05 1.98 9.13
CA LEU A 29 9.94 1.95 10.07
C LEU A 29 8.86 0.91 9.70
N LEU A 30 8.69 0.64 8.41
CA LEU A 30 7.62 -0.20 7.86
C LEU A 30 8.21 -1.50 7.31
N HIS A 31 7.60 -2.64 7.65
CA HIS A 31 7.87 -3.92 6.99
C HIS A 31 6.76 -4.23 6.00
N ASP A 32 7.02 -4.06 4.71
CA ASP A 32 6.02 -4.21 3.64
C ASP A 32 6.64 -4.90 2.40
N PRO A 33 6.86 -6.23 2.48
CA PRO A 33 7.46 -6.98 1.37
C PRO A 33 6.59 -6.96 0.11
N GLU A 34 5.27 -6.90 0.26
CA GLU A 34 4.32 -6.83 -0.85
C GLU A 34 4.46 -5.53 -1.63
N ALA A 35 4.59 -4.38 -0.97
CA ALA A 35 4.85 -3.12 -1.66
C ALA A 35 6.19 -3.16 -2.42
N VAL A 36 7.21 -3.76 -1.82
CA VAL A 36 8.53 -3.93 -2.47
C VAL A 36 8.44 -4.78 -3.73
N GLU A 37 7.71 -5.90 -3.66
CA GLU A 37 7.48 -6.78 -4.80
C GLU A 37 6.66 -6.09 -5.90
N LEU A 38 5.55 -5.44 -5.54
CA LEU A 38 4.66 -4.74 -6.47
C LEU A 38 5.40 -3.66 -7.26
N VAL A 39 6.23 -2.84 -6.58
CA VAL A 39 7.07 -1.84 -7.27
C VAL A 39 8.04 -2.51 -8.25
N GLY A 40 8.59 -3.68 -7.91
CA GLY A 40 9.46 -4.45 -8.81
C GLY A 40 8.72 -5.05 -10.01
N ARG A 41 7.43 -5.36 -9.87
CA ARG A 41 6.58 -5.90 -10.94
C ARG A 41 6.04 -4.84 -11.89
N ILE A 42 5.95 -3.57 -11.47
CA ILE A 42 5.37 -2.50 -12.27
C ILE A 42 6.45 -1.85 -13.15
N ASP A 43 6.23 -1.86 -14.47
CA ASP A 43 7.07 -1.20 -15.47
C ASP A 43 6.69 0.30 -15.51
N TYR A 44 7.22 1.05 -14.55
CA TYR A 44 7.02 2.49 -14.39
C TYR A 44 8.32 3.14 -13.86
N PRO A 45 8.72 4.32 -14.36
CA PRO A 45 9.96 4.97 -13.97
C PRO A 45 9.84 5.67 -12.59
N PHE A 46 9.64 4.90 -11.52
CA PHE A 46 9.33 5.41 -10.18
C PHE A 46 10.36 6.41 -9.66
N ALA A 47 11.65 6.07 -9.70
CA ALA A 47 12.72 6.93 -9.16
C ALA A 47 12.85 8.26 -9.92
N GLU A 48 12.63 8.23 -11.24
CA GLU A 48 12.66 9.43 -12.08
C GLU A 48 11.44 10.33 -11.83
N ARG A 49 10.29 9.74 -11.54
CA ARG A 49 9.01 10.44 -11.35
C ARG A 49 8.80 10.97 -9.94
N PHE A 50 9.24 10.20 -8.93
CA PHE A 50 8.91 10.46 -7.53
C PHE A 50 10.13 10.74 -6.64
N GLY A 51 11.34 10.72 -7.22
CA GLY A 51 12.58 11.01 -6.50
C GLY A 51 13.27 9.78 -5.93
N GLY A 52 14.47 10.01 -5.38
CA GLY A 52 15.37 8.96 -4.88
C GLY A 52 15.06 8.47 -3.46
N GLU A 53 15.76 7.40 -3.06
CA GLU A 53 15.51 6.54 -1.88
C GLU A 53 15.70 7.18 -0.49
N ARG A 54 15.91 8.50 -0.40
CA ARG A 54 16.19 9.21 0.87
C ARG A 54 15.24 10.38 1.05
N ASP A 55 13.98 10.06 1.31
CA ASP A 55 12.96 11.09 1.45
C ASP A 55 12.25 10.99 2.79
N LEU A 56 12.16 12.14 3.46
CA LEU A 56 11.25 12.36 4.58
C LEU A 56 9.83 11.92 4.22
N LEU A 57 9.45 12.04 2.93
CA LEU A 57 8.16 11.58 2.41
C LEU A 57 7.95 10.07 2.57
N ALA A 58 8.98 9.24 2.37
CA ALA A 58 8.87 7.79 2.56
C ALA A 58 8.61 7.44 4.03
N GLN A 59 9.31 8.10 4.95
CA GLN A 59 9.09 7.95 6.39
C GLN A 59 7.72 8.46 6.82
N LEU A 60 7.29 9.62 6.33
CA LEU A 60 5.96 10.16 6.61
C LEU A 60 4.85 9.25 6.09
N GLN A 61 5.04 8.67 4.91
CA GLN A 61 4.10 7.71 4.33
C GLN A 61 4.06 6.42 5.15
N ALA A 62 5.21 5.92 5.60
CA ALA A 62 5.27 4.77 6.50
C ALA A 62 4.57 5.04 7.85
N LEU A 63 4.84 6.18 8.49
CA LEU A 63 4.17 6.57 9.73
C LEU A 63 2.64 6.71 9.56
N ARG A 64 2.20 7.29 8.43
CA ARG A 64 0.79 7.34 8.08
C ARG A 64 0.18 5.95 8.01
N VAL A 65 0.82 5.03 7.30
CA VAL A 65 0.33 3.66 7.08
C VAL A 65 0.32 2.87 8.38
N LEU A 66 1.38 2.94 9.18
CA LEU A 66 1.45 2.31 10.51
C LEU A 66 0.37 2.82 11.46
N SER A 67 -0.08 4.06 11.30
CA SER A 67 -1.18 4.62 12.09
C SER A 67 -2.50 3.94 11.73
N PHE A 68 -2.76 3.67 10.44
CA PHE A 68 -3.93 2.90 10.01
C PHE A 68 -3.83 1.44 10.45
N ASP A 69 -2.67 0.81 10.22
CA ASP A 69 -2.40 -0.58 10.60
C ASP A 69 -2.71 -0.81 12.09
N ARG A 70 -2.30 0.15 12.96
CA ARG A 70 -2.59 0.10 14.40
C ARG A 70 -4.08 0.15 14.70
N GLU A 71 -4.82 1.08 14.10
CA GLU A 71 -6.25 1.22 14.34
C GLU A 71 -7.02 -0.02 13.86
N VAL A 72 -6.63 -0.60 12.72
CA VAL A 72 -7.22 -1.83 12.20
C VAL A 72 -6.88 -3.01 13.10
N ALA A 73 -5.62 -3.16 13.53
CA ALA A 73 -5.23 -4.22 14.46
C ALA A 73 -6.00 -4.13 15.80
N ASP A 74 -6.11 -2.92 16.36
CA ASP A 74 -6.87 -2.67 17.59
C ASP A 74 -8.37 -2.99 17.41
N PHE A 75 -8.94 -2.65 16.25
CA PHE A 75 -10.29 -3.05 15.89
C PHE A 75 -10.44 -4.58 15.83
N LEU A 76 -9.51 -5.28 15.17
CA LEU A 76 -9.56 -6.73 15.00
C LEU A 76 -9.33 -7.51 16.31
N VAL A 77 -8.70 -6.91 17.31
CA VAL A 77 -8.67 -7.47 18.68
C VAL A 77 -10.08 -7.47 19.30
N ARG A 78 -10.82 -6.38 19.15
CA ARG A 78 -12.18 -6.23 19.71
C ARG A 78 -13.25 -6.95 18.88
N CYS A 79 -13.05 -7.03 17.58
CA CYS A 79 -13.96 -7.63 16.60
C CYS A 79 -13.20 -8.61 15.70
N PRO A 80 -12.84 -9.82 16.19
CA PRO A 80 -11.98 -10.74 15.44
C PRO A 80 -12.51 -11.24 14.11
N ARG A 81 -13.84 -11.15 13.89
CA ARG A 81 -14.53 -11.49 12.64
C ARG A 81 -15.19 -10.26 12.01
N GLY A 82 -14.73 -9.07 12.39
CA GLY A 82 -15.23 -7.81 11.85
C GLY A 82 -14.90 -7.65 10.37
N THR A 83 -15.57 -6.69 9.75
CA THR A 83 -15.33 -6.32 8.36
C THR A 83 -14.47 -5.06 8.32
N VAL A 84 -13.33 -5.14 7.64
CA VAL A 84 -12.49 -3.99 7.29
C VAL A 84 -12.86 -3.57 5.86
N VAL A 85 -13.23 -2.31 5.69
CA VAL A 85 -13.61 -1.74 4.39
C VAL A 85 -12.61 -0.66 4.02
N CYS A 86 -11.79 -0.95 3.01
CA CYS A 86 -10.77 -0.06 2.49
C CYS A 86 -11.35 0.74 1.31
N LEU A 87 -11.47 2.06 1.48
CA LEU A 87 -12.09 2.96 0.51
C LEU A 87 -11.02 3.70 -0.29
N GLY A 88 -11.00 3.52 -1.62
CA GLY A 88 -10.01 4.15 -2.49
C GLY A 88 -8.58 3.75 -2.13
N ASP A 89 -8.39 2.49 -1.74
CA ASP A 89 -7.14 1.98 -1.19
C ASP A 89 -6.09 1.68 -2.26
N GLY A 90 -6.43 1.78 -3.54
CA GLY A 90 -5.46 1.75 -4.61
C GLY A 90 -4.66 0.45 -4.60
N LEU A 91 -3.35 0.59 -4.41
CA LEU A 91 -2.40 -0.52 -4.30
C LEU A 91 -1.91 -0.69 -2.86
N GLU A 92 -2.75 -0.43 -1.86
CA GLU A 92 -2.43 -0.67 -0.46
C GLU A 92 -2.27 -2.17 -0.15
N THR A 93 -1.37 -2.48 0.78
CA THR A 93 -0.95 -3.83 1.16
C THR A 93 -1.22 -4.12 2.64
N GLU A 94 -2.08 -3.32 3.28
CA GLU A 94 -2.46 -3.41 4.70
C GLU A 94 -2.95 -4.80 5.10
N TYR A 95 -3.78 -5.45 4.28
CA TYR A 95 -4.26 -6.81 4.55
C TYR A 95 -3.11 -7.79 4.87
N TRP A 96 -1.99 -7.71 4.15
CA TRP A 96 -0.84 -8.60 4.33
C TRP A 96 -0.03 -8.28 5.59
N ARG A 97 -0.19 -7.06 6.13
CA ARG A 97 0.49 -6.62 7.36
C ARG A 97 -0.33 -6.89 8.61
N VAL A 98 -1.66 -6.78 8.56
CA VAL A 98 -2.51 -6.74 9.77
C VAL A 98 -3.61 -7.79 9.85
N ASP A 99 -3.88 -8.57 8.79
CA ASP A 99 -4.95 -9.57 8.84
C ASP A 99 -4.72 -10.61 9.95
N ASN A 100 -5.83 -11.05 10.54
CA ASN A 100 -5.86 -12.05 11.59
C ASN A 100 -6.38 -13.42 11.11
N GLY A 101 -6.58 -13.59 9.79
CA GLY A 101 -7.08 -14.79 9.13
C GLY A 101 -8.57 -15.06 9.32
N ARG A 102 -9.31 -14.15 9.97
CA ARG A 102 -10.73 -14.33 10.35
C ARG A 102 -11.61 -13.13 9.98
N ALA A 103 -11.00 -11.97 9.73
CA ALA A 103 -11.68 -10.77 9.30
C ALA A 103 -12.26 -10.93 7.88
N GLN A 104 -13.25 -10.11 7.56
CA GLN A 104 -13.66 -9.91 6.17
C GLN A 104 -13.00 -8.64 5.64
N TRP A 105 -12.34 -8.74 4.49
CA TRP A 105 -11.67 -7.59 3.86
C TRP A 105 -12.41 -7.20 2.58
N LEU A 106 -12.78 -5.93 2.47
CA LEU A 106 -13.46 -5.38 1.31
C LEU A 106 -12.68 -4.17 0.81
N SER A 107 -12.27 -4.19 -0.45
CA SER A 107 -11.71 -3.01 -1.13
C SER A 107 -12.77 -2.43 -2.06
N VAL A 108 -12.96 -1.11 -1.97
CA VAL A 108 -13.91 -0.35 -2.79
C VAL A 108 -13.13 0.74 -3.51
N ASP A 109 -12.97 0.61 -4.82
CA ASP A 109 -12.23 1.55 -5.65
C ASP A 109 -12.89 1.70 -7.03
N LEU A 110 -12.37 2.60 -7.85
CA LEU A 110 -12.79 2.76 -9.23
C LEU A 110 -12.46 1.51 -10.06
N PRO A 111 -13.27 1.19 -11.10
CA PRO A 111 -13.08 -0.01 -11.92
C PRO A 111 -11.66 -0.18 -12.46
N ASP A 112 -11.02 0.91 -12.88
CA ASP A 112 -9.67 0.86 -13.46
C ASP A 112 -8.60 0.55 -12.41
N THR A 113 -8.76 1.05 -11.18
CA THR A 113 -7.90 0.72 -10.05
C THR A 113 -8.05 -0.76 -9.66
N ILE A 114 -9.29 -1.27 -9.62
CA ILE A 114 -9.56 -2.68 -9.35
C ILE A 114 -8.94 -3.56 -10.45
N ALA A 115 -9.13 -3.21 -11.72
CA ALA A 115 -8.56 -3.93 -12.84
C ALA A 115 -7.02 -3.95 -12.83
N LEU A 116 -6.38 -2.92 -12.24
CA LEU A 116 -4.93 -2.91 -12.03
C LEU A 116 -4.50 -3.91 -10.94
N ARG A 117 -5.25 -4.01 -9.84
CA ARG A 117 -4.94 -4.93 -8.72
C ARG A 117 -5.03 -6.40 -9.08
N GLU A 118 -5.91 -6.75 -10.01
CA GLU A 118 -6.17 -8.14 -10.41
C GLU A 118 -5.11 -8.73 -11.36
N ARG A 119 -4.06 -7.97 -11.71
CA ARG A 119 -3.00 -8.36 -12.67
C ARG A 119 -1.67 -8.72 -12.00
#